data_AF-A0A2N1DB74-F1
#
_entry.id   AF-A0A2N1DB74-F1
#
_cell.length_a   1.000
_cell.length_b   1.000
_cell.length_c   1.000
_cell.angle_alpha   90.00
_cell.angle_beta   90.00
_cell.angle_gamma   90.00
#
_symmetry.space_group_name_H-M   'P 1'
#
loop_
_entity.id
_entity.type
_entity.pdbx_description
1 polymer ?
#
loop_
_entity_poly.entity_id
_entity_poly.type
_entity_poly.pdbx_seq_one_letter_code
_entity_poly.pdbx_strand_id
1 'polypeptide(L)'
;MLERVNVDTLLPGMFIVKVTKQRGNIAVASAGKISSEQDIVGLVAKGILQVQIDLTKSTHLDTDDELSDFDDLDDTYINASGLSYSQQLKHSLNLHDQAKTIHGRLIKRVAKSKIADLEDVNTITQQIVRNAFDCDDALGIVTMLKKDDEYFLEHSINCAILMVIFGRSLEIEKSTLRHLGAGALLMDIYP
;
A
#
# COMPACT_ATOMS: atom_id res chain seq x y z
N MET A 1 17.63 -13.74 -2.00
CA MET A 1 17.88 -13.30 -3.40
C MET A 1 18.70 -12.02 -3.34
N LEU A 2 19.76 -11.86 -4.14
CA LEU A 2 20.66 -10.70 -4.03
C LEU A 2 20.37 -9.65 -5.11
N GLU A 3 20.17 -8.39 -4.72
CA GLU A 3 19.86 -7.29 -5.64
C GLU A 3 20.75 -6.08 -5.37
N ARG A 4 21.04 -5.27 -6.41
CA ARG A 4 21.83 -4.04 -6.30
C ARG A 4 20.89 -2.84 -6.31
N VAL A 5 20.97 -2.03 -5.27
CA VAL A 5 20.12 -0.85 -5.06
C VAL A 5 20.97 0.37 -4.76
N ASN A 6 20.50 1.53 -5.21
CA ASN A 6 21.16 2.80 -4.89
C ASN A 6 20.88 3.15 -3.42
N VAL A 7 21.79 3.92 -2.81
CA VAL A 7 21.64 4.33 -1.42
C VAL A 7 20.36 5.14 -1.20
N ASP A 8 19.93 5.91 -2.21
CA ASP A 8 18.74 6.78 -2.18
C ASP A 8 17.43 5.98 -2.19
N THR A 9 17.48 4.69 -2.51
CA THR A 9 16.32 3.79 -2.53
C THR A 9 16.31 2.80 -1.36
N LEU A 10 17.22 2.98 -0.40
CA LEU A 10 17.29 2.13 0.79
C LEU A 10 16.20 2.52 1.79
N LEU A 11 15.64 1.50 2.42
CA LEU A 11 14.68 1.64 3.50
C LEU A 11 15.21 0.93 4.75
N PRO A 12 14.83 1.37 5.95
CA PRO A 12 15.00 0.58 7.16
C PRO A 12 14.42 -0.83 6.98
N GLY A 13 15.06 -1.84 7.56
CA GLY A 13 14.73 -3.26 7.39
C GLY A 13 15.57 -3.99 6.34
N MET A 14 16.16 -3.27 5.37
CA MET A 14 16.99 -3.89 4.34
C MET A 14 18.32 -4.43 4.91
N PHE A 15 18.73 -5.62 4.45
CA PHE A 15 19.98 -6.27 4.83
C PHE A 15 21.02 -6.05 3.73
N ILE A 16 22.02 -5.22 4.03
CA ILE A 16 23.15 -4.99 3.13
C ILE A 16 24.11 -6.16 3.25
N VAL A 17 24.49 -6.74 2.11
CA VAL A 17 25.54 -7.76 2.01
C VAL A 17 26.90 -7.10 1.79
N LYS A 18 26.98 -6.14 0.88
CA LYS A 18 28.21 -5.40 0.58
C LYS A 18 27.95 -4.09 -0.14
N VAL A 19 28.91 -3.17 -0.05
CA VAL A 19 28.94 -1.95 -0.86
C VAL A 19 29.43 -2.29 -2.27
N THR A 20 28.71 -1.84 -3.29
CA THR A 20 29.08 -2.04 -4.70
C THR A 20 29.66 -0.80 -5.35
N LYS A 21 29.33 0.40 -4.84
CA LYS A 21 29.86 1.67 -5.35
C LYS A 21 29.93 2.72 -4.24
N GLN A 22 31.05 3.44 -4.17
CA GLN A 22 31.27 4.52 -3.19
C GLN A 22 32.15 5.63 -3.78
N ARG A 23 32.07 6.82 -3.20
CA ARG A 23 32.97 7.96 -3.43
C ARG A 23 34.08 7.95 -2.39
N GLY A 24 35.32 7.72 -2.85
CA GLY A 24 36.50 7.70 -2.00
C GLY A 24 37.00 6.30 -1.66
N ASN A 25 38.08 6.25 -0.87
CA ASN A 25 38.87 5.03 -0.62
C ASN A 25 38.63 4.41 0.76
N ILE A 26 37.50 4.73 1.40
CA ILE A 26 37.18 4.23 2.74
C ILE A 26 36.66 2.80 2.64
N ALA A 27 37.32 1.84 3.27
CA ALA A 27 36.88 0.45 3.29
C ALA A 27 35.71 0.29 4.28
N VAL A 28 34.47 0.37 3.80
CA VAL A 28 33.30 0.02 4.62
C VAL A 28 32.96 -1.45 4.38
N ALA A 29 33.49 -2.31 5.25
CA ALA A 29 33.11 -3.71 5.34
C ALA A 29 32.08 -3.86 6.47
N SER A 30 30.80 -3.75 6.16
CA SER A 30 29.79 -4.22 7.09
C SER A 30 28.57 -4.70 6.32
N ALA A 31 28.48 -6.02 6.18
CA ALA A 31 27.19 -6.65 6.01
C ALA A 31 26.37 -6.37 7.28
N GLY A 32 25.14 -5.91 7.14
CA GLY A 32 24.35 -5.47 8.29
C GLY A 32 22.94 -5.06 7.88
N LYS A 33 22.01 -5.18 8.83
CA LYS A 33 20.64 -4.71 8.69
C LYS A 33 20.60 -3.21 8.93
N ILE A 34 19.93 -2.48 8.06
CA ILE A 34 19.58 -1.08 8.26
C ILE A 34 18.44 -1.06 9.28
N SER A 35 18.65 -0.45 10.45
CA SER A 35 17.63 -0.45 11.51
C SER A 35 16.85 0.86 11.54
N SER A 36 17.40 1.94 11.00
CA SER A 36 16.82 3.28 11.05
C SER A 36 17.23 4.16 9.86
N GLU A 37 16.51 5.26 9.66
CA GLU A 37 16.91 6.29 8.68
C GLU A 37 18.26 6.93 9.02
N GLN A 38 18.64 7.00 10.29
CA GLN A 38 19.94 7.51 10.71
C GLN A 38 21.09 6.66 10.16
N ASP A 39 20.88 5.35 10.04
CA ASP A 39 21.85 4.45 9.41
C ASP A 39 22.03 4.79 7.93
N ILE A 40 20.94 5.10 7.21
CA ILE A 40 20.97 5.48 5.80
C ILE A 40 21.71 6.81 5.62
N VAL A 41 21.40 7.82 6.44
CA VAL A 41 22.11 9.10 6.44
C VAL A 41 23.61 8.90 6.71
N GLY A 42 23.96 8.00 7.63
CA GLY A 42 25.35 7.64 7.90
C GLY A 42 26.06 6.98 6.71
N LEU A 43 25.36 6.15 5.93
CA LEU A 43 25.90 5.54 4.71
C LEU A 43 26.15 6.59 3.61
N VAL A 44 25.21 7.53 3.43
CA VAL A 44 25.35 8.65 2.50
C VAL A 44 26.52 9.56 2.89
N ALA A 45 26.63 9.89 4.19
CA ALA A 45 27.74 10.69 4.71
C ALA A 45 29.11 10.01 4.52
N LYS A 46 29.16 8.68 4.52
CA LYS A 46 30.36 7.89 4.19
C LYS A 46 30.65 7.80 2.69
N GLY A 47 29.83 8.45 1.85
CA GLY A 47 30.02 8.50 0.39
C GLY A 47 29.56 7.24 -0.34
N ILE A 48 28.78 6.36 0.29
CA ILE A 48 28.27 5.14 -0.36
C ILE A 48 27.20 5.54 -1.38
N LEU A 49 27.29 4.99 -2.60
CA LEU A 49 26.37 5.28 -3.70
C LEU A 49 25.45 4.10 -4.02
N GLN A 50 25.98 2.88 -3.92
CA GLN A 50 25.25 1.67 -4.26
C GLN A 50 25.67 0.52 -3.35
N VAL A 51 24.70 -0.30 -2.97
CA VAL A 51 24.89 -1.48 -2.14
C VAL A 51 24.20 -2.68 -2.77
N GLN A 52 24.68 -3.87 -2.44
CA GLN A 52 23.98 -5.12 -2.71
C GLN A 52 23.24 -5.55 -1.45
N ILE A 53 21.93 -5.73 -1.57
CA ILE A 53 21.05 -6.21 -0.51
C ILE A 53 20.75 -7.69 -0.71
N ASP A 54 20.45 -8.37 0.40
CA ASP A 54 19.90 -9.72 0.40
C ASP A 54 18.41 -9.65 0.70
N LEU A 55 17.56 -9.73 -0.31
CA LEU A 55 16.10 -9.72 -0.18
C LEU A 55 15.57 -10.84 0.73
N THR A 56 16.31 -11.93 0.92
CA THR A 56 15.89 -13.02 1.83
C THR A 56 16.23 -12.76 3.30
N LYS A 57 17.16 -11.83 3.59
CA LYS A 57 17.49 -11.39 4.95
C LYS A 57 16.98 -9.98 5.27
N SER A 58 16.72 -9.21 4.22
CA SER A 58 16.05 -7.93 4.27
C SER A 58 14.61 -8.19 4.67
N THR A 59 14.16 -7.51 5.71
CA THR A 59 12.75 -7.49 6.09
C THR A 59 12.10 -6.55 5.09
N HIS A 60 11.58 -7.09 3.99
CA HIS A 60 10.85 -6.31 3.01
C HIS A 60 9.37 -6.59 3.18
N LEU A 61 8.63 -5.51 3.45
CA LEU A 61 7.23 -5.38 3.02
C LEU A 61 6.33 -6.50 3.53
N ASP A 62 6.57 -6.96 4.76
CA ASP A 62 5.55 -7.68 5.48
C ASP A 62 4.60 -6.63 6.05
N THR A 63 3.59 -6.30 5.23
CA THR A 63 2.23 -6.10 5.73
C THR A 63 1.78 -7.24 6.67
N ASP A 64 2.54 -8.33 6.79
CA ASP A 64 2.35 -9.38 7.79
C ASP A 64 2.91 -9.03 9.20
N ASP A 65 3.93 -8.16 9.35
CA ASP A 65 4.43 -7.75 10.70
C ASP A 65 3.60 -6.61 11.31
N GLU A 66 2.91 -5.80 10.50
CA GLU A 66 1.84 -4.92 11.01
C GLU A 66 0.56 -5.71 11.34
N LEU A 67 0.46 -6.98 10.94
CA LEU A 67 -0.67 -7.87 11.23
C LEU A 67 -0.44 -8.80 12.43
N SER A 68 0.81 -9.09 12.80
CA SER A 68 1.12 -9.98 13.93
C SER A 68 0.75 -9.41 15.30
N ASP A 69 0.64 -8.09 15.43
CA ASP A 69 0.17 -7.43 16.66
C ASP A 69 -1.37 -7.50 16.83
N PHE A 70 -2.10 -8.00 15.84
CA PHE A 70 -3.57 -8.13 15.89
C PHE A 70 -4.06 -9.56 16.18
N ASP A 71 -3.18 -10.56 16.23
CA ASP A 71 -3.54 -11.96 16.56
C ASP A 71 -4.03 -12.12 18.03
N ASP A 72 -3.80 -11.11 18.87
CA ASP A 72 -4.22 -11.06 20.29
C ASP A 72 -5.49 -10.21 20.53
N LEU A 73 -6.12 -9.65 19.49
CA LEU A 73 -7.43 -9.01 19.63
C LEU A 73 -8.49 -10.11 19.78
N ASP A 74 -9.25 -10.07 20.88
CA ASP A 74 -10.36 -10.98 21.19
C ASP A 74 -11.26 -11.25 19.97
N ASP A 75 -10.99 -12.37 19.29
CA ASP A 75 -11.58 -12.76 18.00
C ASP A 75 -13.01 -13.32 18.15
N THR A 76 -13.68 -12.99 19.26
CA THR A 76 -15.07 -13.39 19.54
C THR A 76 -16.09 -12.58 18.75
N TYR A 77 -15.71 -11.43 18.20
CA TYR A 77 -16.59 -10.64 17.33
C TYR A 77 -16.65 -11.20 15.91
N ILE A 78 -17.83 -11.68 15.53
CA ILE A 78 -18.18 -12.09 14.17
C ILE A 78 -19.28 -11.16 13.65
N ASN A 79 -19.08 -10.54 12.49
CA ASN A 79 -20.08 -9.68 11.88
C ASN A 79 -21.22 -10.47 11.18
N ALA A 80 -22.20 -9.76 10.64
CA ALA A 80 -23.32 -10.36 9.91
C ALA A 80 -22.91 -11.18 8.67
N SER A 81 -21.70 -10.94 8.16
CA SER A 81 -21.11 -11.66 7.02
C SER A 81 -20.27 -12.88 7.44
N GLY A 82 -20.21 -13.19 8.74
CA GLY A 82 -19.47 -14.34 9.26
C GLY A 82 -17.96 -14.13 9.36
N LEU A 83 -17.49 -12.88 9.28
CA LEU A 83 -16.06 -12.54 9.34
C LEU A 83 -15.67 -12.08 10.74
N SER A 84 -14.53 -12.58 11.22
CA SER A 84 -13.90 -12.05 12.42
C SER A 84 -13.30 -10.66 12.19
N TYR A 85 -12.98 -9.94 13.26
CA TYR A 85 -12.39 -8.61 13.12
C TYR A 85 -11.05 -8.65 12.37
N SER A 86 -10.19 -9.63 12.71
CA SER A 86 -8.91 -9.86 12.03
C SER A 86 -9.09 -10.12 10.54
N GLN A 87 -10.10 -10.92 10.16
CA GLN A 87 -10.45 -11.18 8.76
C GLN A 87 -10.96 -9.93 8.04
N GLN A 88 -11.82 -9.15 8.68
CA GLN A 88 -12.33 -7.90 8.11
C GLN A 88 -11.20 -6.89 7.86
N LEU A 89 -10.28 -6.74 8.81
CA LEU A 89 -9.10 -5.88 8.66
C LEU A 89 -8.20 -6.35 7.53
N LYS A 90 -7.88 -7.65 7.49
CA LYS A 90 -7.06 -8.24 6.43
C LYS A 90 -7.69 -8.07 5.05
N HIS A 91 -9.00 -8.27 4.91
CA HIS A 91 -9.70 -8.04 3.65
C HIS A 91 -9.64 -6.57 3.22
N SER A 92 -9.84 -5.66 4.16
CA SER A 92 -9.83 -4.21 3.91
C SER A 92 -8.44 -3.71 3.47
N LEU A 93 -7.37 -4.18 4.12
CA LEU A 93 -5.99 -3.87 3.75
C LEU A 93 -5.65 -4.39 2.35
N ASN A 94 -5.95 -5.67 2.07
CA ASN A 94 -5.72 -6.26 0.75
C ASN A 94 -6.48 -5.54 -0.36
N LEU A 95 -7.71 -5.10 -0.09
CA LEU A 95 -8.49 -4.31 -1.05
C LEU A 95 -7.83 -2.97 -1.32
N HIS A 96 -7.36 -2.28 -0.29
CA HIS A 96 -6.71 -0.99 -0.43
C HIS A 96 -5.43 -1.09 -1.26
N ASP A 97 -4.58 -2.09 -1.02
CA ASP A 97 -3.36 -2.31 -1.81
C ASP A 97 -3.66 -2.68 -3.28
N GLN A 98 -4.73 -3.45 -3.51
CA GLN A 98 -5.23 -3.73 -4.86
C GLN A 98 -5.72 -2.44 -5.55
N ALA A 99 -6.45 -1.59 -4.84
CA ALA A 99 -6.94 -0.30 -5.34
C ALA A 99 -5.78 0.61 -5.71
N LYS A 100 -4.76 0.67 -4.86
CA LYS A 100 -3.51 1.42 -5.08
C LYS A 100 -2.80 0.96 -6.34
N THR A 101 -2.63 -0.36 -6.49
CA THR A 101 -1.99 -0.95 -7.67
C THR A 101 -2.77 -0.66 -8.96
N ILE A 102 -4.08 -0.86 -8.96
CA ILE A 102 -4.94 -0.66 -10.14
C ILE A 102 -5.00 0.82 -10.53
N HIS A 103 -5.29 1.69 -9.56
CA HIS A 103 -5.38 3.13 -9.77
C HIS A 103 -4.02 3.71 -10.24
N GLY A 104 -2.89 3.22 -9.70
CA GLY A 104 -1.57 3.62 -10.16
C GLY A 104 -1.25 3.18 -11.59
N ARG A 105 -1.71 1.99 -12.01
CA ARG A 105 -1.62 1.55 -13.42
C ARG A 105 -2.49 2.41 -14.33
N LEU A 106 -3.67 2.77 -13.86
CA LEU A 106 -4.64 3.58 -14.60
C LEU A 106 -4.10 4.98 -14.89
N ILE A 107 -3.61 5.70 -13.88
CA ILE A 107 -2.96 7.02 -14.04
C ILE A 107 -1.81 6.93 -15.04
N LYS A 108 -0.94 5.91 -14.92
CA LYS A 108 0.19 5.70 -15.85
C LYS A 108 -0.25 5.43 -17.29
N ARG A 109 -1.42 4.81 -17.51
CA ARG A 109 -1.98 4.56 -18.85
C ARG A 109 -2.61 5.82 -19.43
N VAL A 110 -3.38 6.57 -18.63
CA VAL A 110 -3.97 7.84 -19.05
C VAL A 110 -2.90 8.88 -19.39
N ALA A 111 -1.85 9.01 -18.57
CA ALA A 111 -0.71 9.88 -18.85
C ALA A 111 -0.01 9.57 -20.19
N LYS A 112 -0.12 8.34 -20.68
CA LYS A 112 0.43 7.90 -21.98
C LYS A 112 -0.56 8.04 -23.14
N SER A 113 -1.67 8.76 -22.95
CA SER A 113 -2.77 8.92 -23.93
C SER A 113 -3.32 7.58 -24.46
N LYS A 114 -3.21 6.51 -23.66
CA LYS A 114 -3.85 5.22 -23.99
C LYS A 114 -5.28 5.24 -23.46
N ILE A 115 -6.17 4.55 -24.19
CA ILE A 115 -7.52 4.27 -23.70
C ILE A 115 -7.38 3.58 -22.35
N ALA A 116 -7.91 4.22 -21.31
CA ALA A 116 -8.02 3.61 -20.00
C ALA A 116 -8.94 2.39 -20.11
N ASP A 117 -8.43 1.23 -19.73
CA ASP A 117 -9.27 0.05 -19.59
C ASP A 117 -10.19 0.25 -18.37
N LEU A 118 -11.47 0.51 -18.65
CA LEU A 118 -12.48 0.74 -17.62
C LEU A 118 -12.89 -0.56 -16.92
N GLU A 119 -12.47 -1.73 -17.41
CA GLU A 119 -12.75 -3.02 -16.79
C GLU A 119 -12.01 -3.17 -15.46
N ASP A 120 -10.75 -2.72 -15.39
CA ASP A 120 -9.95 -2.66 -14.16
C ASP A 120 -10.65 -1.78 -13.09
N VAL A 121 -11.19 -0.63 -13.51
CA VAL A 121 -11.92 0.32 -12.65
C VAL A 121 -13.21 -0.29 -12.13
N ASN A 122 -13.98 -0.90 -13.03
CA ASN A 122 -15.24 -1.53 -12.63
C ASN A 122 -15.02 -2.70 -11.66
N THR A 123 -13.96 -3.48 -11.87
CA THR A 123 -13.58 -4.60 -11.01
C THR A 123 -13.23 -4.12 -9.60
N ILE A 124 -12.36 -3.12 -9.48
CA ILE A 124 -11.99 -2.60 -8.16
C ILE A 124 -13.17 -1.95 -7.46
N THR A 125 -14.02 -1.18 -8.16
CA THR A 125 -15.18 -0.57 -7.52
C THR A 125 -16.20 -1.62 -7.07
N GLN A 126 -16.37 -2.70 -7.83
CA GLN A 126 -17.20 -3.82 -7.39
C GLN A 126 -16.66 -4.45 -6.09
N GLN A 127 -15.34 -4.58 -5.95
CA GLN A 127 -14.72 -5.07 -4.72
C GLN A 127 -14.84 -4.07 -3.56
N ILE A 128 -14.71 -2.76 -3.81
CA ILE A 128 -14.93 -1.71 -2.80
C ILE A 128 -16.36 -1.77 -2.28
N VAL A 129 -17.35 -1.81 -3.19
CA VAL A 129 -18.75 -1.95 -2.82
C VAL A 129 -18.94 -3.24 -2.04
N ARG A 130 -18.46 -4.38 -2.52
CA ARG A 130 -18.59 -5.65 -1.80
C ARG A 130 -18.02 -5.58 -0.37
N ASN A 131 -16.78 -5.14 -0.21
CA ASN A 131 -16.17 -5.02 1.12
C ASN A 131 -16.88 -4.01 2.01
N ALA A 132 -17.44 -2.93 1.44
CA ALA A 132 -18.25 -2.00 2.20
C ALA A 132 -19.54 -2.63 2.74
N PHE A 133 -20.04 -3.74 2.19
CA PHE A 133 -21.15 -4.50 2.78
C PHE A 133 -20.66 -5.67 3.63
N ASP A 134 -19.50 -6.25 3.32
CA ASP A 134 -19.01 -7.46 3.97
C ASP A 134 -18.16 -7.16 5.23
N CYS A 135 -17.57 -5.96 5.36
CA CYS A 135 -16.69 -5.55 6.45
C CYS A 135 -17.20 -4.24 7.10
N ASP A 136 -17.86 -4.34 8.26
CA ASP A 136 -18.76 -3.27 8.73
C ASP A 136 -18.07 -2.00 9.22
N ASP A 137 -16.79 -2.06 9.63
CA ASP A 137 -16.01 -0.88 10.07
C ASP A 137 -14.55 -0.89 9.58
N ALA A 138 -14.00 -2.06 9.24
CA ALA A 138 -12.60 -2.22 8.86
C ALA A 138 -12.22 -1.45 7.60
N LEU A 139 -13.16 -1.29 6.65
CA LEU A 139 -12.90 -0.55 5.43
C LEU A 139 -12.70 0.95 5.70
N GLY A 140 -13.39 1.51 6.69
CA GLY A 140 -13.21 2.90 7.14
C GLY A 140 -11.87 3.09 7.84
N ILE A 141 -11.46 2.14 8.68
CA ILE A 141 -10.15 2.16 9.37
C ILE A 141 -9.01 2.25 8.35
N VAL A 142 -9.10 1.49 7.25
CA VAL A 142 -8.05 1.49 6.24
C VAL A 142 -7.91 2.84 5.52
N THR A 143 -8.97 3.65 5.43
CA THR A 143 -8.85 5.02 4.89
C THR A 143 -8.07 5.97 5.80
N MET A 144 -7.88 5.62 7.07
CA MET A 144 -7.11 6.40 8.04
C MET A 144 -5.63 6.00 8.07
N LEU A 145 -5.27 4.87 7.46
CA LEU A 145 -3.89 4.40 7.38
C LEU A 145 -3.14 5.22 6.31
N LYS A 146 -2.50 6.31 6.75
CA LYS A 146 -1.60 7.09 5.89
C LYS A 146 -0.22 6.45 5.82
N LYS A 147 0.30 6.25 4.61
CA LYS A 147 1.75 6.08 4.37
C LYS A 147 2.24 7.30 3.59
N ASP A 148 3.24 7.99 4.13
CA ASP A 148 3.56 9.40 3.85
C ASP A 148 3.93 9.79 2.39
N ASP A 149 4.04 8.84 1.46
CA ASP A 149 4.68 9.07 0.15
C ASP A 149 3.76 9.10 -1.10
N GLU A 150 2.45 8.86 -1.01
CA GLU A 150 1.55 8.79 -2.20
C GLU A 150 0.22 9.55 -2.07
N TYR A 151 0.29 10.81 -1.64
CA TYR A 151 -0.86 11.69 -1.35
C TYR A 151 -2.03 11.67 -2.37
N PHE A 152 -1.73 11.74 -3.68
CA PHE A 152 -2.78 11.78 -4.71
C PHE A 152 -3.44 10.42 -4.96
N LEU A 153 -2.64 9.34 -4.92
CA LEU A 153 -3.14 8.00 -5.17
C LEU A 153 -4.08 7.57 -4.03
N GLU A 154 -3.75 7.98 -2.81
CA GLU A 154 -4.54 7.71 -1.62
C GLU A 154 -5.80 8.59 -1.54
N HIS A 155 -5.78 9.82 -2.09
CA HIS A 155 -6.95 10.72 -2.06
C HIS A 155 -8.16 10.14 -2.81
N SER A 156 -8.00 9.82 -4.10
CA SER A 156 -9.06 9.27 -4.93
C SER A 156 -9.60 7.93 -4.39
N ILE A 157 -8.73 7.09 -3.84
CA ILE A 157 -9.12 5.80 -3.25
C ILE A 157 -9.92 6.01 -1.96
N ASN A 158 -9.44 6.86 -1.06
CA ASN A 158 -10.14 7.16 0.19
C ASN A 158 -11.50 7.82 -0.08
N CYS A 159 -11.57 8.74 -1.04
CA CYS A 159 -12.83 9.33 -1.50
C CYS A 159 -13.79 8.27 -2.06
N ALA A 160 -13.29 7.30 -2.84
CA ALA A 160 -14.10 6.20 -3.36
C ALA A 160 -14.69 5.35 -2.24
N ILE A 161 -13.85 4.96 -1.28
CA ILE A 161 -14.27 4.16 -0.12
C ILE A 161 -15.30 4.93 0.71
N LEU A 162 -15.02 6.18 1.08
CA LEU A 162 -15.90 7.00 1.90
C LEU A 162 -17.24 7.27 1.20
N MET A 163 -17.26 7.54 -0.11
CA MET A 163 -18.51 7.71 -0.86
C MET A 163 -19.34 6.43 -0.91
N VAL A 164 -18.70 5.27 -1.03
CA VAL A 164 -19.42 3.99 -1.01
C VAL A 164 -19.98 3.70 0.40
N ILE A 165 -19.20 3.94 1.46
CA ILE A 165 -19.64 3.77 2.85
C ILE A 165 -20.81 4.72 3.18
N PHE A 166 -20.68 5.99 2.78
CA PHE A 166 -21.73 6.99 2.99
C PHE A 166 -22.98 6.69 2.15
N GLY A 167 -22.83 6.32 0.89
CA GLY A 167 -23.96 5.94 0.06
C GLY A 167 -24.69 4.69 0.60
N ARG A 168 -23.94 3.73 1.17
CA ARG A 168 -24.52 2.58 1.89
C ARG A 168 -25.38 3.01 3.07
N SER A 169 -24.94 3.97 3.88
CA SER A 169 -25.73 4.46 5.02
C SER A 169 -26.98 5.24 4.59
N LEU A 170 -27.02 5.72 3.35
CA LEU A 170 -28.20 6.29 2.70
C LEU A 170 -29.09 5.24 1.99
N GLU A 171 -28.80 3.95 2.17
CA GLU A 171 -29.53 2.82 1.56
C GLU A 171 -29.52 2.85 0.01
N ILE A 172 -28.50 3.48 -0.60
CA ILE A 172 -28.33 3.48 -2.05
C ILE A 172 -28.00 2.07 -2.54
N GLU A 173 -28.66 1.66 -3.62
CA GLU A 173 -28.46 0.37 -4.26
C GLU A 173 -27.02 0.14 -4.74
N LYS A 174 -26.57 -1.13 -4.69
CA LYS A 174 -25.20 -1.53 -5.04
C LYS A 174 -24.78 -1.15 -6.47
N SER A 175 -25.72 -1.17 -7.43
CA SER A 175 -25.50 -0.71 -8.81
C SER A 175 -25.08 0.75 -8.84
N THR A 176 -25.80 1.61 -8.14
CA THR A 176 -25.52 3.06 -8.09
C THR A 176 -24.24 3.35 -7.30
N LEU A 177 -24.01 2.63 -6.19
CA LEU A 177 -22.74 2.72 -5.44
C LEU A 177 -21.52 2.36 -6.29
N ARG A 178 -21.65 1.40 -7.21
CA ARG A 178 -20.57 1.09 -8.17
C ARG A 178 -20.26 2.25 -9.11
N HIS A 179 -21.26 3.01 -9.53
CA HIS A 179 -21.02 4.19 -10.39
C HIS A 179 -20.43 5.35 -9.58
N LEU A 180 -20.91 5.58 -8.36
CA LEU A 180 -20.36 6.57 -7.43
C LEU A 180 -18.89 6.30 -7.11
N GLY A 181 -18.56 5.07 -6.71
CA GLY A 181 -17.19 4.68 -6.39
C GLY A 181 -16.26 4.75 -7.60
N ALA A 182 -16.75 4.43 -8.80
CA ALA A 182 -15.97 4.57 -10.02
C ALA A 182 -15.72 6.04 -10.34
N GLY A 183 -16.75 6.90 -10.26
CA GLY A 183 -16.60 8.35 -10.44
C GLY A 183 -15.58 8.95 -9.46
N ALA A 184 -15.64 8.53 -8.20
CA ALA A 184 -14.66 8.89 -7.17
C ALA A 184 -13.22 8.53 -7.57
N LEU A 185 -13.03 7.28 -8.01
CA LEU A 185 -11.72 6.73 -8.29
C LEU A 185 -11.11 7.38 -9.55
N LEU A 186 -11.91 8.04 -10.37
CA LEU A 186 -11.46 8.71 -11.58
C LEU A 186 -11.33 10.23 -11.41
N MET A 187 -11.67 10.78 -10.24
CA MET A 187 -11.80 12.23 -10.07
C MET A 187 -10.47 12.97 -10.21
N ASP A 188 -9.35 12.36 -9.78
CA ASP A 188 -8.01 12.96 -9.84
C ASP A 188 -7.14 12.39 -10.99
N ILE A 189 -7.77 11.82 -12.03
CA ILE A 189 -7.04 11.25 -13.18
C ILE A 189 -6.30 12.31 -14.03
N TYR A 190 -6.63 13.58 -13.85
CA TYR A 190 -5.99 14.68 -14.56
C TYR A 190 -5.33 15.64 -13.55
N PRO A 191 -4.03 15.94 -13.70
CA PRO A 191 -3.34 16.93 -12.87
C PRO A 191 -3.77 18.38 -13.17
#